data_AF-A0A2W1FYQ9-F1
#
_entry.id   AF-A0A2W1FYQ9-F1
#
_cell.length_a   1.000
_cell.length_b   1.000
_cell.length_c   1.000
_cell.angle_alpha   90.00
_cell.angle_beta   90.00
_cell.angle_gamma   90.00
#
_symmetry.space_group_name_H-M   'P 1'
#
loop_
_entity.id
_entity.type
_entity.pdbx_description
1 polymer ?
#
loop_
_entity_poly.entity_id
_entity_poly.type
_entity_poly.pdbx_seq_one_letter_code
_entity_poly.pdbx_strand_id
1 'polypeptide(L)' 'MTRPKTPDQAMPQSKYAKGDKVWVFYDVEWELGTVQGPGGSTDSSGHWLVALDADPPNPLVFNTTNIRKK' A
#
# COMPACT_ATOMS: atom_id res chain seq x y z
N MET A 1 8.95 -15.90 9.44
CA MET A 1 7.55 -15.51 9.71
C MET A 1 6.75 -15.78 8.45
N THR A 2 5.61 -16.46 8.54
CA THR A 2 4.74 -16.75 7.38
C THR A 2 4.08 -15.47 6.91
N ARG A 3 4.24 -15.11 5.63
CA ARG A 3 3.62 -13.91 5.03
C ARG A 3 2.09 -14.06 5.08
N PRO A 4 1.34 -13.10 5.62
CA PRO A 4 -0.11 -13.22 5.72
C PRO A 4 -0.72 -13.20 4.31
N LYS A 5 -1.62 -14.15 4.01
CA LYS A 5 -2.35 -14.18 2.73
C LYS A 5 -3.27 -12.97 2.62
N THR A 6 -3.37 -12.38 1.43
CA THR A 6 -4.34 -11.33 1.13
C THR A 6 -5.75 -11.84 1.45
N PRO A 7 -6.58 -11.11 2.21
CA PRO A 7 -7.99 -11.42 2.33
C PRO A 7 -8.64 -11.32 0.95
N ASP A 8 -9.50 -12.28 0.59
CA ASP A 8 -10.30 -12.23 -0.64
C ASP A 8 -11.13 -10.94 -0.77
N GLN A 9 -11.39 -10.28 0.37
CA GLN A 9 -12.17 -9.06 0.50
C GLN A 9 -11.37 -7.76 0.33
N ALA A 10 -10.06 -7.83 0.09
CA ALA A 10 -9.26 -6.62 -0.09
C ALA A 10 -9.64 -5.93 -1.41
N MET A 11 -10.38 -4.81 -1.31
CA MET A 11 -10.85 -4.04 -2.46
C MET A 11 -9.96 -2.81 -2.72
N PRO A 12 -9.76 -2.42 -3.99
CA PRO A 12 -9.13 -1.15 -4.32
C PRO A 12 -10.01 0.03 -3.86
N GLN A 13 -9.38 1.12 -3.41
CA GLN A 13 -10.06 2.35 -3.03
C GLN A 13 -9.55 3.53 -3.84
N SER A 14 -10.41 4.53 -4.03
CA SER A 14 -10.06 5.76 -4.74
C SER A 14 -9.14 6.68 -3.94
N LYS A 15 -9.13 6.57 -2.60
CA LYS A 15 -8.31 7.37 -1.69
C LYS A 15 -7.89 6.55 -0.47
N TYR A 16 -6.71 6.86 0.05
CA TYR A 16 -6.18 6.31 1.30
C TYR A 16 -5.83 7.45 2.27
N ALA A 17 -5.71 7.14 3.55
CA ALA A 17 -5.25 8.11 4.56
C ALA A 17 -3.88 7.71 5.11
N LYS A 18 -3.09 8.70 5.54
CA LYS A 18 -1.86 8.43 6.30
C LYS A 18 -2.20 7.61 7.55
N GLY A 19 -1.48 6.51 7.75
CA GLY A 19 -1.70 5.54 8.82
C GLY A 19 -2.59 4.36 8.44
N ASP A 20 -3.26 4.39 7.27
CA ASP A 20 -4.04 3.24 6.80
C ASP A 20 -3.13 2.02 6.61
N LYS A 21 -3.59 0.87 7.13
CA LYS A 21 -3.02 -0.44 6.81
C LYS A 21 -3.60 -0.92 5.49
N VAL A 22 -2.71 -1.26 4.57
CA VAL A 22 -3.05 -1.64 3.21
C VAL A 22 -2.27 -2.88 2.79
N TRP A 23 -2.83 -3.59 1.83
CA TRP A 23 -2.13 -4.58 1.03
C TRP A 23 -1.59 -3.91 -0.22
N VAL A 24 -0.33 -4.14 -0.54
CA VAL A 24 0.29 -3.63 -1.76
C VAL A 24 0.85 -4.76 -2.60
N PHE A 25 0.64 -4.70 -3.92
CA PHE A 25 1.20 -5.68 -4.83
C PHE A 25 2.65 -5.29 -5.16
N TYR A 26 3.59 -6.09 -4.67
CA TYR A 26 5.02 -5.89 -4.81
C TYR A 26 5.70 -7.24 -4.99
N ASP A 27 6.66 -7.31 -5.92
CA ASP A 27 7.41 -8.53 -6.23
C ASP A 27 6.53 -9.79 -6.44
N VAL A 28 5.46 -9.64 -7.23
CA VAL A 28 4.51 -10.70 -7.60
C VAL A 28 3.66 -11.22 -6.41
N GLU A 29 3.77 -10.60 -5.24
CA GLU A 29 3.00 -10.95 -4.04
C GLU A 29 2.28 -9.73 -3.45
N TRP A 30 1.30 -9.99 -2.57
CA TRP A 30 0.67 -8.94 -1.79
C TRP A 30 1.33 -8.85 -0.43
N GLU A 31 1.80 -7.67 -0.09
CA GLU A 31 2.49 -7.39 1.16
C GLU A 31 1.70 -6.41 2.01
N LEU A 32 1.84 -6.51 3.33
CA LEU A 32 1.29 -5.52 4.23
C LEU A 32 2.17 -4.28 4.25
N GLY A 33 1.53 -3.13 4.23
CA GLY A 33 2.19 -1.86 4.42
C GLY A 33 1.31 -0.84 5.12
N THR A 34 1.94 0.28 5.47
CA THR A 34 1.31 1.43 6.10
C THR A 34 1.47 2.65 5.22
N VAL A 35 0.35 3.29 4.88
CA VAL A 35 0.37 4.53 4.08
C VAL A 35 1.03 5.64 4.88
N GLN A 36 2.08 6.25 4.34
CA GLN A 36 2.79 7.39 4.92
C GLN A 36 2.26 8.73 4.40
N GLY A 37 1.62 8.73 3.23
CA GLY A 37 1.02 9.91 2.61
C GLY A 37 0.94 9.79 1.09
N PRO A 38 0.65 10.90 0.38
CA PRO A 38 0.69 10.97 -1.06
C PRO A 38 2.11 10.71 -1.59
N GLY A 39 2.24 9.90 -2.64
CA GLY A 39 3.51 9.52 -3.26
C GLY A 39 4.04 10.49 -4.33
N GLY A 40 3.37 11.63 -4.52
CA GLY A 40 3.73 12.66 -5.50
C GLY A 40 3.51 14.07 -4.97
N SER A 41 4.04 15.06 -5.67
CA SER A 41 3.91 16.49 -5.33
C SER A 41 2.50 17.06 -5.54
N THR A 42 1.57 16.26 -6.08
CA THR A 42 0.18 16.64 -6.32
C THR A 42 -0.78 15.51 -5.92
N ASP A 43 -1.80 15.90 -5.16
CA ASP A 43 -2.81 15.08 -4.50
C ASP A 43 -3.70 14.28 -5.48
N SER A 44 -3.57 14.56 -6.78
CA SER A 44 -4.38 13.99 -7.87
C SER A 44 -3.72 12.83 -8.61
N SER A 45 -2.51 12.44 -8.20
CA SER A 45 -1.69 11.49 -8.95
C SER A 45 -2.09 10.03 -8.76
N GLY A 46 -2.96 9.70 -7.79
CA GLY A 46 -3.32 8.31 -7.50
C GLY A 46 -2.15 7.46 -7.00
N HIS A 47 -1.07 8.11 -6.57
CA HIS A 47 0.13 7.48 -6.04
C HIS A 47 0.26 7.72 -4.54
N TRP A 48 0.67 6.70 -3.80
CA TRP A 48 0.76 6.72 -2.34
C TRP A 48 2.11 6.16 -1.89
N LEU A 49 2.74 6.84 -0.94
CA LEU A 49 3.91 6.36 -0.23
C LEU A 49 3.45 5.33 0.81
N VAL A 50 3.94 4.10 0.71
CA VAL A 50 3.63 3.00 1.62
C VAL A 50 4.92 2.41 2.16
N ALA A 51 5.04 2.35 3.48
CA ALA A 51 6.10 1.62 4.17
C ALA A 51 5.70 0.15 4.29
N LEU A 52 6.46 -0.76 3.69
CA LEU A 52 6.22 -2.21 3.80
C LEU A 52 6.59 -2.68 5.20
N ASP A 53 5.73 -3.49 5.82
CA ASP A 53 5.97 -4.04 7.15
C ASP A 53 7.11 -5.09 7.12
N ALA A 54 7.36 -5.71 5.95
CA ALA A 54 8.41 -6.70 5.75
C ALA A 54 9.80 -6.11 5.41
N ASP A 55 9.86 -4.86 4.92
CA ASP A 55 11.09 -4.21 4.48
C ASP A 55 11.18 -2.72 4.93
N PRO A 56 11.32 -2.46 6.24
CA PRO A 56 11.63 -1.11 6.74
C PRO A 56 13.13 -0.80 6.51
N PRO A 57 13.52 0.39 5.98
CA PRO A 57 12.86 1.69 6.21
C PRO A 57 12.53 2.49 4.93
N ASN A 58 12.49 1.88 3.75
CA ASN A 58 12.30 2.59 2.48
C ASN A 58 10.84 2.56 2.03
N PRO A 59 10.03 3.59 2.32
CA PRO A 59 8.68 3.65 1.78
C PRO A 59 8.73 3.74 0.26
N LEU A 60 7.92 2.93 -0.40
CA LEU A 60 7.82 2.86 -1.86
C LEU A 60 6.54 3.54 -2.33
N VAL A 61 6.57 4.05 -3.56
CA VAL A 61 5.41 4.69 -4.19
C VAL A 61 4.61 3.65 -4.96
N PHE A 62 3.33 3.49 -4.61
CA PHE A 62 2.40 2.59 -5.29
C PHE A 62 1.23 3.36 -5.90
N ASN A 63 0.75 2.91 -7.06
CA ASN A 63 -0.50 3.38 -7.65
C ASN A 63 -1.71 2.74 -6.92
N THR A 64 -2.84 3.43 -6.80
CA THR A 64 -4.10 2.90 -6.24
C THR A 64 -4.53 1.55 -6.81
N THR A 65 -4.18 1.19 -8.05
CA THR A 65 -4.47 -0.15 -8.62
C THR A 65 -3.72 -1.28 -7.91
N ASN A 66 -2.57 -0.96 -7.32
CA ASN A 66 -1.70 -1.91 -6.63
C ASN A 66 -1.87 -1.82 -5.12
N ILE A 67 -2.86 -1.08 -4.62
CA ILE A 67 -3.15 -0.92 -3.19
C ILE A 67 -4.57 -1.44 -2.93
N ARG A 68 -4.76 -2.15 -1.83
CA ARG A 68 -6.08 -2.60 -1.35
C ARG A 68 -6.19 -2.33 0.14
N LYS A 69 -7.37 -1.94 0.61
CA LYS A 69 -7.56 -1.72 2.05
C LYS A 69 -7.57 -3.07 2.79
N LYS A 70 -6.88 -3.13 3.93
CA LYS A 70 -6.93 -4.26 4.85
C LYS A 70 -8.20 -4.23 5.69
#